data_AF-A0A2A2D1N4-F1
#
_entry.id   AF-A0A2A2D1N4-F1
#
_cell.length_a   1.000
_cell.length_b   1.000
_cell.length_c   1.000
_cell.angle_alpha   90.00
_cell.angle_beta   90.00
_cell.angle_gamma   90.00
#
_symmetry.space_group_name_H-M   'P 1'
#
loop_
_entity.id
_entity.type
_entity.pdbx_description
1 polymer ?
#
loop_
_entity_poly.entity_id
_entity_poly.type
_entity_poly.pdbx_seq_one_letter_code
_entity_poly.pdbx_strand_id
1 'polypeptide(L)'
;MPARHAHTAHEGAAAPYDLIGIGFGPANLALAIAAEEHSQGDPEGAIRAAFVERQERFGWHQGMLLEGATMQVSFLKDLATMRDPGSRFTFLHYLQERGRLADFINQKSFYPTRIEFHDYFEWCAAEFADRVAYGRTATAVRAVESGGTVDGLEVVTRAVSGPSDERVLRTRNVAVATGLRPRLPEGVRTGAHVWHNQELLFRATGLEERPHRRFVVVGAGQSAAETADYLHRTFPDAEICAVFSRYGYSP
;
A
#
# COMPACT_ATOMS: atom_id res chain seq x y z
N MET A 1 -12.45 43.32 26.20
CA MET A 1 -13.14 42.07 25.79
C MET A 1 -12.08 41.12 25.22
N PRO A 2 -11.42 40.26 26.01
CA PRO A 2 -10.47 39.31 25.47
C PRO A 2 -11.20 38.06 24.95
N ALA A 3 -10.75 37.58 23.79
CA ALA A 3 -11.30 36.44 23.08
C ALA A 3 -11.11 35.14 23.87
N ARG A 4 -12.17 34.35 23.95
CA ARG A 4 -12.18 33.02 24.58
C ARG A 4 -11.26 32.08 23.81
N HIS A 5 -10.19 31.63 24.47
CA HIS A 5 -9.50 30.41 24.08
C HIS A 5 -10.47 29.24 24.16
N ALA A 6 -10.72 28.60 23.01
CA ALA A 6 -11.42 27.33 22.96
C ALA A 6 -10.52 26.26 23.59
N HIS A 7 -10.84 25.88 24.81
CA HIS A 7 -10.33 24.67 25.44
C HIS A 7 -10.82 23.47 24.63
N THR A 8 -9.96 22.92 23.77
CA THR A 8 -10.11 21.53 23.32
C THR A 8 -9.84 20.64 24.53
N ALA A 9 -10.84 19.85 24.90
CA ALA A 9 -10.76 18.92 26.01
C ALA A 9 -9.59 17.95 25.79
N HIS A 10 -8.64 17.95 26.73
CA HIS A 10 -7.60 16.94 26.84
C HIS A 10 -8.26 15.70 27.44
N GLU A 11 -8.85 14.84 26.61
CA GLU A 11 -9.06 13.44 27.00
C GLU A 11 -7.70 12.88 27.39
N GLY A 12 -7.62 12.27 28.59
CA GLY A 12 -6.36 11.93 29.28
C GLY A 12 -5.29 11.44 28.33
N ALA A 13 -4.20 12.21 28.21
CA ALA A 13 -3.18 12.01 27.19
C ALA A 13 -2.56 10.62 27.37
N ALA A 14 -3.01 9.66 26.56
CA ALA A 14 -2.33 8.39 26.39
C ALA A 14 -0.86 8.68 26.10
N ALA A 15 0.05 7.84 26.62
CA ALA A 15 1.48 8.00 26.36
C ALA A 15 1.73 8.19 24.85
N PRO A 16 2.75 8.95 24.43
CA PRO A 16 3.07 9.05 23.01
C PRO A 16 3.41 7.67 22.45
N TYR A 17 3.13 7.47 21.16
CA TYR A 17 3.65 6.31 20.43
C TYR A 17 5.18 6.42 20.29
N ASP A 18 5.86 5.29 20.19
CA ASP A 18 7.28 5.29 19.85
C ASP A 18 7.46 5.54 18.34
N LEU A 19 6.50 5.05 17.54
CA LEU A 19 6.51 5.12 16.09
C LEU A 19 5.10 5.31 15.52
N ILE A 20 4.95 6.23 14.58
CA ILE A 20 3.78 6.29 13.70
C ILE A 20 4.20 6.10 12.24
N GLY A 21 3.63 5.11 11.57
CA GLY A 21 3.78 4.91 10.13
C GLY A 21 2.68 5.62 9.33
N ILE A 22 3.07 6.43 8.34
CA ILE A 22 2.16 7.06 7.37
C ILE A 22 2.17 6.23 6.08
N GLY A 23 1.01 5.66 5.75
CA GLY A 23 0.83 4.61 4.75
C GLY A 23 0.98 3.21 5.38
N PHE A 24 0.23 2.23 4.88
CA PHE A 24 0.32 0.84 5.32
C PHE A 24 0.38 -0.12 4.12
N GLY A 25 1.28 0.20 3.18
CA GLY A 25 1.75 -0.73 2.15
C GLY A 25 2.90 -1.63 2.63
N PRO A 26 3.51 -2.43 1.73
CA PRO A 26 4.51 -3.43 2.09
C PRO A 26 5.67 -2.94 2.96
N ALA A 27 6.14 -1.70 2.77
CA ALA A 27 7.23 -1.15 3.55
C ALA A 27 6.90 -0.97 5.04
N ASN A 28 5.75 -0.34 5.36
CA ASN A 28 5.33 -0.17 6.75
C ASN A 28 4.74 -1.47 7.34
N LEU A 29 4.23 -2.37 6.50
CA LEU A 29 3.86 -3.73 6.94
C LEU A 29 5.10 -4.52 7.39
N ALA A 30 6.20 -4.49 6.62
CA ALA A 30 7.48 -5.09 7.03
C ALA A 30 8.02 -4.46 8.33
N LEU A 31 7.87 -3.15 8.49
CA LEU A 31 8.26 -2.44 9.71
C LEU A 31 7.41 -2.87 10.92
N ALA A 32 6.09 -3.05 10.74
CA ALA A 32 5.20 -3.56 11.78
C ALA A 32 5.59 -4.97 12.23
N ILE A 33 5.90 -5.85 11.26
CA ILE A 33 6.39 -7.21 11.51
C ILE A 33 7.68 -7.18 12.32
N ALA A 34 8.67 -6.38 11.90
CA ALA A 34 9.95 -6.29 12.59
C ALA A 34 9.80 -5.72 14.01
N ALA A 35 8.94 -4.73 14.22
CA ALA A 35 8.68 -4.15 15.54
C ALA A 35 7.97 -5.14 16.48
N GLU A 36 7.03 -5.92 15.96
CA GLU A 36 6.35 -6.98 16.71
C GLU A 36 7.32 -8.06 17.16
N GLU A 37 8.14 -8.59 16.23
CA GLU A 37 9.12 -9.63 16.56
C GLU A 37 10.21 -9.13 17.52
N HIS A 38 10.62 -7.86 17.39
CA HIS A 38 11.51 -7.24 18.38
C HIS A 38 10.86 -7.21 19.77
N SER A 39 9.60 -6.78 19.86
CA SER A 39 8.87 -6.69 21.14
C SER A 39 8.61 -8.06 21.76
N GLN A 40 8.50 -9.12 20.94
CA GLN A 40 8.41 -10.50 21.43
C GLN A 40 9.74 -11.02 21.99
N GLY A 41 10.87 -10.62 21.39
CA GLY A 41 12.21 -10.97 21.85
C GLY A 41 12.70 -10.14 23.05
N ASP A 42 12.20 -8.90 23.18
CA ASP A 42 12.50 -7.97 24.28
C ASP A 42 11.22 -7.29 24.78
N PRO A 43 10.48 -7.93 25.71
CA PRO A 43 9.23 -7.37 26.24
C PRO A 43 9.40 -6.06 27.02
N GLU A 44 10.57 -5.82 27.61
CA GLU A 44 10.85 -4.56 28.34
C GLU A 44 11.11 -3.41 27.35
N GLY A 45 11.62 -3.72 26.16
CA GLY A 45 11.84 -2.80 25.03
C GLY A 45 10.68 -2.72 24.02
N ALA A 46 9.47 -3.19 24.36
CA ALA A 46 8.35 -3.28 23.42
C ALA A 46 8.03 -1.94 22.74
N ILE A 47 7.93 -1.95 21.41
CA ILE A 47 7.71 -0.75 20.58
C ILE A 47 6.22 -0.52 20.42
N ARG A 48 5.72 0.61 20.94
CA ARG A 48 4.34 1.01 20.71
C ARG A 48 4.20 1.73 19.37
N ALA A 49 3.81 0.99 18.35
CA ALA A 49 3.60 1.51 16.99
C ALA A 49 2.11 1.67 16.64
N ALA A 50 1.80 2.67 15.81
CA ALA A 50 0.52 2.81 15.13
C ALA A 50 0.73 3.21 13.66
N PHE A 51 -0.24 2.89 12.81
CA PHE A 51 -0.16 3.15 11.37
C PHE A 51 -1.43 3.82 10.86
N VAL A 52 -1.30 4.64 9.83
CA VAL A 52 -2.41 5.39 9.22
C VAL A 52 -2.42 5.11 7.72
N GLU A 53 -3.54 4.61 7.19
CA GLU A 53 -3.70 4.26 5.78
C GLU A 53 -4.98 4.88 5.21
N ARG A 54 -4.86 5.48 4.02
CA ARG A 54 -5.96 6.19 3.37
C ARG A 54 -6.99 5.23 2.75
N GLN A 55 -6.57 4.04 2.34
CA GLN A 55 -7.49 3.02 1.85
C GLN A 55 -8.34 2.50 3.02
N GLU A 56 -9.59 2.14 2.75
CA GLU A 56 -10.53 1.62 3.76
C GLU A 56 -10.14 0.21 4.26
N ARG A 57 -9.23 -0.47 3.57
CA ARG A 57 -8.64 -1.76 3.91
C ARG A 57 -7.24 -1.89 3.30
N PHE A 58 -6.51 -2.93 3.67
CA PHE A 58 -5.23 -3.23 3.01
C PHE A 58 -5.43 -3.41 1.50
N GLY A 59 -4.49 -2.90 0.71
CA GLY A 59 -4.54 -2.99 -0.75
C GLY A 59 -3.19 -2.70 -1.38
N TRP A 60 -2.66 -3.68 -2.13
CA TRP A 60 -1.40 -3.55 -2.85
C TRP A 60 -1.64 -3.61 -4.36
N HIS A 61 -1.54 -2.45 -5.02
CA HIS A 61 -1.71 -2.30 -6.48
C HIS A 61 -2.97 -2.96 -7.06
N GLN A 62 -4.11 -2.87 -6.35
CA GLN A 62 -5.34 -3.60 -6.67
C GLN A 62 -5.85 -3.39 -8.11
N GLY A 63 -5.69 -2.18 -8.68
CA GLY A 63 -6.10 -1.94 -10.07
C GLY A 63 -5.18 -2.56 -11.13
N MET A 64 -4.09 -3.23 -10.72
CA MET A 64 -3.12 -3.94 -11.58
C MET A 64 -2.91 -5.40 -11.15
N LEU A 65 -3.80 -5.98 -10.33
CA LEU A 65 -3.79 -7.41 -9.97
C LEU A 65 -4.34 -8.27 -11.13
N LEU A 66 -3.67 -8.17 -12.27
CA LEU A 66 -4.04 -8.85 -13.50
C LEU A 66 -3.88 -10.37 -13.34
N GLU A 67 -4.86 -11.12 -13.84
CA GLU A 67 -4.80 -12.58 -13.85
C GLU A 67 -3.57 -13.08 -14.63
N GLY A 68 -2.83 -14.01 -14.01
CA GLY A 68 -1.61 -14.59 -14.56
C GLY A 68 -0.35 -13.73 -14.38
N ALA A 69 -0.46 -12.48 -13.92
CA ALA A 69 0.72 -11.66 -13.65
C ALA A 69 1.50 -12.17 -12.44
N THR A 70 2.80 -12.36 -12.59
CA THR A 70 3.69 -12.89 -11.55
C THR A 70 4.49 -11.80 -10.86
N MET A 71 4.98 -12.12 -9.65
CA MET A 71 6.03 -11.35 -9.00
C MET A 71 7.29 -11.33 -9.87
N GLN A 72 8.02 -10.20 -9.87
CA GLN A 72 9.33 -10.09 -10.53
C GLN A 72 10.50 -10.39 -9.59
N VAL A 73 10.20 -10.74 -8.34
CA VAL A 73 11.18 -11.09 -7.32
C VAL A 73 10.84 -12.46 -6.75
N SER A 74 11.86 -13.20 -6.32
CA SER A 74 11.68 -14.47 -5.63
C SER A 74 10.81 -14.30 -4.39
N PHE A 75 9.92 -15.26 -4.12
CA PHE A 75 9.13 -15.28 -2.89
C PHE A 75 10.00 -15.29 -1.61
N LEU A 76 11.28 -15.70 -1.70
CA LEU A 76 12.23 -15.64 -0.58
C LEU A 76 12.63 -14.20 -0.20
N LYS A 77 12.27 -13.22 -1.04
CA LYS A 77 12.35 -11.78 -0.74
C LYS A 77 11.00 -11.26 -0.21
N ASP A 78 10.30 -12.07 0.57
CA ASP A 78 9.12 -11.66 1.30
C ASP A 78 9.45 -10.67 2.43
N LEU A 79 8.49 -10.41 3.33
CA LEU A 79 8.62 -9.39 4.37
C LEU A 79 9.54 -9.78 5.54
N ALA A 80 9.97 -11.05 5.63
CA ALA A 80 10.66 -11.56 6.82
C ALA A 80 11.84 -12.48 6.52
N THR A 81 11.77 -13.34 5.51
CA THR A 81 12.72 -14.45 5.27
C THR A 81 14.19 -14.02 5.24
N MET A 82 14.52 -12.89 4.61
CA MET A 82 15.92 -12.42 4.55
C MET A 82 16.45 -11.89 5.89
N ARG A 83 15.56 -11.54 6.83
CA ARG A 83 15.89 -11.08 8.17
C ARG A 83 15.87 -12.25 9.17
N ASP A 84 14.83 -13.08 9.12
CA ASP A 84 14.68 -14.29 9.92
C ASP A 84 13.80 -15.32 9.17
N PRO A 85 14.40 -16.39 8.61
CA PRO A 85 13.65 -17.48 7.98
C PRO A 85 12.71 -18.23 8.93
N GLY A 86 12.90 -18.13 10.25
CA GLY A 86 12.04 -18.72 11.27
C GLY A 86 10.79 -17.91 11.59
N SER A 87 10.69 -16.68 11.07
CA SER A 87 9.53 -15.81 11.30
C SER A 87 8.21 -16.46 10.90
N ARG A 88 7.16 -16.27 11.72
CA ARG A 88 5.79 -16.66 11.35
C ARG A 88 5.30 -15.95 10.09
N PHE A 89 5.84 -14.77 9.79
CA PHE A 89 5.42 -13.93 8.66
C PHE A 89 6.13 -14.26 7.35
N THR A 90 6.85 -15.37 7.24
CA THR A 90 7.39 -15.82 5.95
C THR A 90 6.26 -16.27 5.00
N PHE A 91 6.50 -16.14 3.69
CA PHE A 91 5.57 -16.61 2.66
C PHE A 91 5.33 -18.12 2.75
N LEU A 92 6.32 -18.89 3.18
CA LEU A 92 6.18 -20.34 3.37
C LEU A 92 5.26 -20.69 4.55
N HIS A 93 5.34 -19.96 5.67
CA HIS A 93 4.38 -20.13 6.78
C HIS A 93 2.96 -19.76 6.35
N TYR A 94 2.79 -18.66 5.61
CA TYR A 94 1.51 -18.32 5.00
C TYR A 94 0.94 -19.48 4.15
N LEU A 95 1.75 -20.06 3.25
CA LEU A 95 1.31 -21.20 2.44
C LEU A 95 0.95 -22.42 3.28
N GLN A 96 1.69 -22.67 4.36
CA GLN A 96 1.40 -23.75 5.30
C GLN A 96 0.05 -23.54 6.00
N GLU A 97 -0.21 -22.34 6.52
CA GLU A 97 -1.49 -22.01 7.17
C GLU A 97 -2.67 -22.06 6.21
N ARG A 98 -2.46 -21.69 4.94
CA ARG A 98 -3.48 -21.81 3.90
C ARG A 98 -3.68 -23.26 3.40
N GLY A 99 -2.88 -24.23 3.86
CA GLY A 99 -2.95 -25.62 3.41
C GLY A 99 -2.48 -25.83 1.97
N ARG A 100 -1.65 -24.92 1.44
CA ARG A 100 -1.25 -24.85 0.03
C ARG A 100 0.24 -25.06 -0.22
N LEU A 101 1.03 -25.32 0.84
CA LEU A 101 2.48 -25.48 0.73
C LEU A 101 2.89 -26.61 -0.23
N ALA A 102 2.26 -27.77 -0.13
CA ALA A 102 2.58 -28.91 -1.00
C ALA A 102 2.31 -28.59 -2.49
N ASP A 103 1.18 -27.96 -2.78
CA ASP A 103 0.82 -27.53 -4.13
C ASP A 103 1.81 -26.50 -4.68
N PHE A 104 2.19 -25.52 -3.86
CA PHE A 104 3.17 -24.51 -4.24
C PHE A 104 4.55 -25.12 -4.55
N ILE A 105 5.02 -26.08 -3.73
CA ILE A 105 6.25 -26.82 -3.99
C ILE A 105 6.17 -27.55 -5.33
N ASN A 106 5.03 -28.19 -5.62
CA ASN A 106 4.81 -28.91 -6.87
C ASN A 106 4.78 -28.00 -8.11
N GLN A 107 4.41 -26.72 -7.96
CA GLN A 107 4.47 -25.73 -9.04
C GLN A 107 5.90 -25.40 -9.48
N LYS A 108 6.91 -25.64 -8.62
CA LYS A 108 8.35 -25.44 -8.92
C LYS A 108 8.68 -24.03 -9.46
N SER A 109 7.98 -23.01 -8.96
CA SER A 109 8.18 -21.60 -9.32
C SER A 109 8.74 -20.81 -8.15
N PHE A 110 9.65 -19.87 -8.44
CA PHE A 110 10.09 -18.85 -7.48
C PHE A 110 9.23 -17.58 -7.51
N TYR A 111 8.34 -17.47 -8.50
CA TYR A 111 7.61 -16.25 -8.83
C TYR A 111 6.11 -16.52 -8.67
N PRO A 112 5.56 -16.38 -7.45
CA PRO A 112 4.13 -16.51 -7.22
C PRO A 112 3.36 -15.46 -8.04
N THR A 113 2.05 -15.67 -8.20
CA THR A 113 1.21 -14.64 -8.83
C THR A 113 1.14 -13.40 -7.95
N ARG A 114 0.95 -12.21 -8.54
CA ARG A 114 0.73 -10.98 -7.76
C ARG A 114 -0.54 -11.07 -6.91
N ILE A 115 -1.54 -11.82 -7.36
CA ILE A 115 -2.77 -12.08 -6.59
C ILE A 115 -2.44 -12.89 -5.33
N GLU A 116 -1.68 -13.98 -5.46
CA GLU A 116 -1.27 -14.79 -4.31
C GLU A 116 -0.38 -14.02 -3.34
N PHE A 117 0.55 -13.21 -3.86
CA PHE A 117 1.41 -12.39 -3.01
C PHE A 117 0.65 -11.24 -2.35
N HIS A 118 -0.41 -10.73 -2.99
CA HIS A 118 -1.34 -9.79 -2.37
C HIS A 118 -2.11 -10.45 -1.22
N ASP A 119 -2.61 -11.69 -1.37
CA ASP A 119 -3.27 -12.42 -0.28
C ASP A 119 -2.30 -12.67 0.89
N TYR A 120 -1.04 -13.01 0.61
CA TYR A 120 0.01 -13.08 1.62
C TYR A 120 0.16 -11.75 2.39
N PHE A 121 0.20 -10.62 1.69
CA PHE A 121 0.26 -9.32 2.35
C PHE A 121 -0.99 -8.99 3.17
N GLU A 122 -2.18 -9.33 2.68
CA GLU A 122 -3.43 -9.19 3.43
C GLU A 122 -3.44 -10.06 4.69
N TRP A 123 -2.97 -11.30 4.59
CA TRP A 123 -2.81 -12.22 5.72
C TRP A 123 -1.85 -11.65 6.77
N CYS A 124 -0.68 -11.14 6.36
CA CYS A 124 0.24 -10.45 7.27
C CYS A 124 -0.40 -9.19 7.89
N ALA A 125 -1.12 -8.40 7.11
CA ALA A 125 -1.71 -7.14 7.57
C ALA A 125 -2.84 -7.35 8.59
N ALA A 126 -3.55 -8.48 8.51
CA ALA A 126 -4.63 -8.82 9.44
C ALA A 126 -4.14 -8.92 10.89
N GLU A 127 -2.90 -9.35 11.11
CA GLU A 127 -2.27 -9.43 12.45
C GLU A 127 -2.06 -8.05 13.11
N PHE A 128 -2.19 -6.96 12.36
CA PHE A 128 -1.98 -5.59 12.84
C PHE A 128 -3.24 -4.72 12.75
N ALA A 129 -4.41 -5.32 12.54
CA ALA A 129 -5.66 -4.57 12.31
C ALA A 129 -6.03 -3.62 13.46
N ASP A 130 -5.64 -3.94 14.69
CA ASP A 130 -5.82 -3.11 15.89
C ASP A 130 -4.86 -1.92 15.99
N ARG A 131 -3.77 -1.93 15.20
CA ARG A 131 -2.73 -0.89 15.17
C ARG A 131 -2.82 0.01 13.95
N VAL A 132 -3.71 -0.29 12.99
CA VAL A 132 -3.83 0.43 11.73
C VAL A 132 -5.16 1.18 11.66
N ALA A 133 -5.09 2.49 11.51
CA ALA A 133 -6.24 3.32 11.21
C ALA A 133 -6.42 3.45 9.68
N TYR A 134 -7.21 2.53 9.12
CA TYR A 134 -7.67 2.59 7.72
C TYR A 134 -8.69 3.72 7.50
N GLY A 135 -8.91 4.10 6.24
CA GLY A 135 -9.82 5.17 5.85
C GLY A 135 -9.38 6.56 6.34
N ARG A 136 -8.10 6.73 6.71
CA ARG A 136 -7.56 7.99 7.24
C ARG A 136 -6.32 8.44 6.50
N THR A 137 -6.22 9.73 6.22
CA THR A 137 -5.03 10.32 5.60
C THR A 137 -4.33 11.24 6.58
N ALA A 138 -3.02 11.08 6.74
CA ALA A 138 -2.19 12.09 7.38
C ALA A 138 -2.15 13.36 6.51
N THR A 139 -2.30 14.52 7.13
CA THR A 139 -2.33 15.82 6.46
C THR A 139 -1.18 16.73 6.88
N ALA A 140 -0.63 16.52 8.08
CA ALA A 140 0.53 17.26 8.57
C ALA A 140 1.32 16.44 9.59
N VAL A 141 2.61 16.74 9.70
CA VAL A 141 3.48 16.37 10.83
C VAL A 141 3.97 17.67 11.44
N ARG A 142 3.70 17.89 12.73
CA ARG A 142 4.06 19.09 13.47
C ARG A 142 5.10 18.74 14.54
N ALA A 143 6.10 19.60 14.72
CA ALA A 143 7.02 19.48 15.84
C ALA A 143 6.33 19.88 17.15
N VAL A 144 6.59 19.14 18.22
CA VAL A 144 6.24 19.53 19.58
C VAL A 144 7.50 20.07 20.24
N GLU A 145 7.50 21.36 20.54
CA GLU A 145 8.67 22.06 21.08
C GLU A 145 8.52 22.34 22.58
N SER A 146 9.61 22.16 23.32
CA SER A 146 9.75 22.59 24.71
C SER A 146 11.15 23.16 24.91
N GLY A 147 11.27 24.34 25.53
CA GLY A 147 12.59 24.93 25.80
C GLY A 147 13.48 25.18 24.57
N GLY A 148 12.91 25.27 23.36
CA GLY A 148 13.64 25.45 22.10
C GLY A 148 14.18 24.16 21.48
N THR A 149 13.83 22.98 22.02
CA THR A 149 14.12 21.67 21.43
C THR A 149 12.83 20.98 20.97
N VAL A 150 12.95 20.10 19.96
CA VAL A 150 11.85 19.24 19.53
C VAL A 150 11.81 18.00 20.41
N ASP A 151 10.79 17.90 21.24
CA ASP A 151 10.60 16.83 22.22
C ASP A 151 9.70 15.71 21.69
N GLY A 152 9.07 15.92 20.54
CA GLY A 152 8.24 14.92 19.88
C GLY A 152 7.56 15.45 18.62
N LEU A 153 6.67 14.64 18.06
CA LEU A 153 5.96 14.91 16.83
C LEU A 153 4.46 14.69 17.02
N GLU A 154 3.66 15.50 16.34
CA GLU A 154 2.21 15.36 16.22
C GLU A 154 1.83 15.05 14.77
N VAL A 155 1.24 13.88 14.52
CA VAL A 155 0.70 13.48 13.22
C VAL A 155 -0.78 13.81 13.18
N VAL A 156 -1.15 14.72 12.29
CA VAL A 156 -2.55 15.14 12.08
C VAL A 156 -3.17 14.27 11.01
N THR A 157 -4.32 13.67 11.31
CA THR A 157 -5.04 12.77 10.40
C THR A 157 -6.49 13.17 10.26
N ARG A 158 -7.08 12.92 9.10
CA ARG A 158 -8.51 13.10 8.84
C ARG A 158 -9.10 11.85 8.19
N ALA A 159 -10.38 11.60 8.41
CA ALA A 159 -11.11 10.60 7.62
C ALA A 159 -11.06 10.95 6.12
N VAL A 160 -10.92 9.94 5.27
CA VAL A 160 -10.95 10.07 3.81
C VAL A 160 -12.38 10.22 3.31
N SER A 161 -13.32 9.53 3.97
CA SER A 161 -14.75 9.56 3.72
C SER A 161 -15.52 9.88 5.01
N GLY A 162 -16.69 10.50 4.90
CA GLY A 162 -17.51 10.86 6.06
C GLY A 162 -17.14 12.20 6.74
N PRO A 163 -17.62 12.45 7.97
CA PRO A 163 -17.38 13.70 8.69
C PRO A 163 -15.88 13.93 8.88
N SER A 164 -15.42 15.17 8.65
CA SER A 164 -14.01 15.56 8.76
C SER A 164 -13.56 15.66 10.22
N ASP A 165 -13.47 14.51 10.91
CA ASP A 165 -12.87 14.45 12.25
C ASP A 165 -11.35 14.51 12.14
N GLU A 166 -10.77 15.60 12.63
CA GLU A 166 -9.32 15.69 12.81
C GLU A 166 -8.91 14.89 14.05
N ARG A 167 -7.89 14.03 13.92
CA ARG A 167 -7.25 13.34 15.04
C ARG A 167 -5.78 13.66 15.04
N VAL A 168 -5.24 13.96 16.21
CA VAL A 168 -3.82 14.25 16.42
C VAL A 168 -3.21 13.10 17.22
N LEU A 169 -2.18 12.48 16.66
CA LEU A 169 -1.46 11.39 17.31
C LEU A 169 -0.05 11.87 17.68
N ARG A 170 0.33 11.72 18.96
CA ARG A 170 1.67 12.06 19.43
C ARG A 170 2.61 10.88 19.28
N THR A 171 3.82 11.13 18.79
CA THR A 171 4.85 10.12 18.58
C THR A 171 6.25 10.67 18.77
N ARG A 172 7.21 9.79 19.04
CA ARG A 172 8.64 10.11 19.02
C ARG A 172 9.20 10.07 17.60
N ASN A 173 8.78 9.08 16.81
CA ASN A 173 9.29 8.87 15.45
C ASN A 173 8.15 8.76 14.44
N VAL A 174 8.43 9.16 13.20
CA VAL A 174 7.50 9.01 12.06
C VAL A 174 8.21 8.28 10.91
N ALA A 175 7.58 7.21 10.41
CA ALA A 175 8.00 6.52 9.19
C ALA A 175 7.05 6.87 8.04
N VAL A 176 7.57 7.49 6.97
CA VAL A 176 6.77 7.90 5.81
C VAL A 176 6.95 6.92 4.67
N ALA A 177 5.91 6.11 4.39
CA ALA A 177 5.91 5.10 3.34
C ALA A 177 4.62 5.17 2.50
N THR A 178 4.38 6.32 1.86
CA THR A 178 3.15 6.61 1.09
C THR A 178 3.13 6.06 -0.34
N GLY A 179 4.17 5.31 -0.73
CA GLY A 179 4.29 4.72 -2.05
C GLY A 179 4.53 5.75 -3.16
N LEU A 180 4.30 5.31 -4.40
CA LEU A 180 4.48 6.14 -5.60
C LEU A 180 3.19 6.86 -5.98
N ARG A 181 3.34 8.03 -6.63
CA ARG A 181 2.22 8.76 -7.23
C ARG A 181 2.18 8.51 -8.74
N PRO A 182 0.99 8.40 -9.35
CA PRO A 182 0.83 8.35 -10.80
C PRO A 182 1.56 9.48 -11.49
N ARG A 183 2.24 9.16 -12.59
CA ARG A 183 2.89 10.15 -13.44
C ARG A 183 2.26 10.12 -14.81
N LEU A 184 1.64 11.23 -15.19
CA LEU A 184 1.08 11.42 -16.53
C LEU A 184 2.06 12.23 -17.39
N PRO A 185 2.02 12.07 -18.72
CA PRO A 185 2.73 12.96 -19.62
C PRO A 185 2.31 14.42 -19.42
N GLU A 186 3.20 15.36 -19.74
CA GLU A 186 2.92 16.78 -19.63
C GLU A 186 1.69 17.16 -20.47
N GLY A 187 0.83 18.02 -19.91
CA GLY A 187 -0.42 18.46 -20.56
C GLY A 187 -1.57 17.44 -20.55
N VAL A 188 -1.31 16.18 -20.18
CA VAL A 188 -2.36 15.14 -20.10
C VAL A 188 -3.15 15.30 -18.81
N ARG A 189 -4.48 15.34 -18.93
CA ARG A 189 -5.42 15.36 -17.80
C ARG A 189 -6.18 14.05 -17.74
N THR A 190 -6.43 13.55 -16.53
CA THR A 190 -7.31 12.40 -16.34
C THR A 190 -8.77 12.77 -16.64
N GLY A 191 -9.57 11.76 -16.99
CA GLY A 191 -10.98 11.92 -17.27
C GLY A 191 -11.65 10.56 -17.49
N ALA A 192 -12.88 10.60 -18.02
CA ALA A 192 -13.69 9.40 -18.23
C ALA A 192 -13.09 8.39 -19.22
N HIS A 193 -12.12 8.79 -20.05
CA HIS A 193 -11.43 7.96 -21.06
C HIS A 193 -9.90 8.00 -20.94
N VAL A 194 -9.36 8.70 -19.94
CA VAL A 194 -7.92 8.87 -19.73
C VAL A 194 -7.62 8.65 -18.26
N TRP A 195 -6.93 7.57 -17.94
CA TRP A 195 -6.54 7.22 -16.58
C TRP A 195 -5.17 6.56 -16.56
N HIS A 196 -4.53 6.56 -15.40
CA HIS A 196 -3.27 5.87 -15.18
C HIS A 196 -3.52 4.36 -15.03
N ASN A 197 -2.58 3.51 -15.44
CA ASN A 197 -2.75 2.05 -15.40
C ASN A 197 -3.06 1.50 -14.00
N GLN A 198 -2.67 2.20 -12.94
CA GLN A 198 -3.05 1.84 -11.56
C GLN A 198 -4.57 1.67 -11.36
N GLU A 199 -5.41 2.26 -12.22
CA GLU A 199 -6.87 2.17 -12.18
C GLU A 199 -7.44 1.17 -13.21
N LEU A 200 -6.58 0.41 -13.91
CA LEU A 200 -6.95 -0.39 -15.08
C LEU A 200 -8.13 -1.32 -14.81
N LEU A 201 -8.02 -2.20 -13.81
CA LEU A 201 -9.08 -3.18 -13.52
C LEU A 201 -10.38 -2.52 -13.05
N PHE A 202 -10.31 -1.36 -12.39
CA PHE A 202 -11.50 -0.65 -11.93
C PHE A 202 -12.22 0.08 -13.06
N ARG A 203 -11.45 0.65 -14.01
CA ARG A 203 -11.98 1.45 -15.10
C ARG A 203 -12.38 0.60 -16.29
N ALA A 204 -11.53 -0.35 -16.68
CA ALA A 204 -11.76 -1.16 -17.87
C ALA A 204 -12.98 -2.08 -17.73
N THR A 205 -13.19 -2.67 -16.55
CA THR A 205 -14.36 -3.54 -16.31
C THR A 205 -15.69 -2.79 -16.36
N GLY A 206 -15.69 -1.48 -16.09
CA GLY A 206 -16.87 -0.61 -16.17
C GLY A 206 -17.14 0.00 -17.55
N LEU A 207 -16.37 -0.36 -18.60
CA LEU A 207 -16.58 0.15 -19.96
C LEU A 207 -17.67 -0.64 -20.68
N GLU A 208 -18.93 -0.27 -20.45
CA GLU A 208 -20.10 -0.88 -21.12
C GLU A 208 -20.19 -0.42 -22.60
N GLU A 209 -20.04 0.88 -22.85
CA GLU A 209 -20.07 1.45 -24.19
C GLU A 209 -18.67 1.75 -24.72
N ARG A 210 -18.35 1.20 -25.90
CA ARG A 210 -17.05 1.36 -26.56
C ARG A 210 -17.25 1.80 -28.02
N PRO A 211 -17.70 3.05 -28.28
CA PRO A 211 -18.07 3.50 -29.62
C PRO A 211 -16.90 3.47 -30.61
N HIS A 212 -15.68 3.73 -30.14
CA HIS A 212 -14.47 3.74 -30.97
C HIS A 212 -13.75 2.39 -31.05
N ARG A 213 -14.07 1.46 -30.14
CA ARG A 213 -13.41 0.15 -29.99
C ARG A 213 -11.88 0.22 -30.14
N ARG A 214 -11.26 1.26 -29.58
CA ARG A 214 -9.82 1.49 -29.66
C ARG A 214 -9.29 1.92 -28.31
N PHE A 215 -8.17 1.32 -27.91
CA PHE A 215 -7.43 1.70 -26.71
C PHE A 215 -6.02 2.14 -27.09
N VAL A 216 -5.53 3.17 -26.41
CA VAL A 216 -4.14 3.61 -26.51
C VAL A 216 -3.45 3.35 -25.18
N VAL A 217 -2.33 2.62 -25.20
CA VAL A 217 -1.50 2.37 -24.03
C VAL A 217 -0.18 3.13 -24.21
N VAL A 218 0.05 4.13 -23.36
CA VAL A 218 1.25 4.96 -23.41
C VAL A 218 2.30 4.43 -22.44
N GLY A 219 3.47 4.05 -22.96
CA GLY A 219 4.61 3.59 -22.15
C GLY A 219 5.23 2.29 -22.67
N ALA A 220 6.47 2.03 -22.24
CA ALA A 220 7.26 0.88 -22.68
C ALA A 220 7.69 -0.05 -21.54
N GLY A 221 7.26 0.19 -20.29
CA GLY A 221 7.62 -0.66 -19.15
C GLY A 221 6.74 -1.91 -19.03
N GLN A 222 7.04 -2.77 -18.06
CA GLN A 222 6.21 -3.93 -17.71
C GLN A 222 4.72 -3.57 -17.58
N SER A 223 4.39 -2.51 -16.82
CA SER A 223 3.01 -2.06 -16.64
C SER A 223 2.28 -1.77 -17.97
N ALA A 224 2.99 -1.23 -18.97
CA ALA A 224 2.40 -0.96 -20.28
C ALA A 224 2.21 -2.24 -21.10
N ALA A 225 3.16 -3.17 -21.05
CA ALA A 225 3.04 -4.47 -21.70
C ALA A 225 1.87 -5.28 -21.13
N GLU A 226 1.78 -5.39 -19.80
CA GLU A 226 0.69 -6.09 -19.12
C GLU A 226 -0.68 -5.44 -19.35
N THR A 227 -0.72 -4.10 -19.41
CA THR A 227 -1.96 -3.38 -19.74
C THR A 227 -2.42 -3.69 -21.18
N ALA A 228 -1.49 -3.66 -22.14
CA ALA A 228 -1.80 -3.96 -23.53
C ALA A 228 -2.28 -5.41 -23.70
N ASP A 229 -1.58 -6.38 -23.07
CA ASP A 229 -1.98 -7.79 -23.05
C ASP A 229 -3.39 -7.98 -22.45
N TYR A 230 -3.64 -7.38 -21.28
CA TYR A 230 -4.95 -7.43 -20.64
C TYR A 230 -6.05 -6.90 -21.56
N LEU A 231 -5.88 -5.70 -22.12
CA LEU A 231 -6.88 -5.11 -23.01
C LEU A 231 -7.10 -5.96 -24.27
N HIS A 232 -6.05 -6.57 -24.82
CA HIS A 232 -6.15 -7.45 -25.97
C HIS A 232 -6.97 -8.71 -25.68
N ARG A 233 -6.78 -9.33 -24.51
CA ARG A 233 -7.55 -10.51 -24.08
C ARG A 233 -8.99 -10.18 -23.70
N THR A 234 -9.20 -9.05 -23.02
CA THR A 234 -10.53 -8.66 -22.49
C THR A 234 -11.44 -8.08 -23.58
N PHE A 235 -10.87 -7.40 -24.58
CA PHE A 235 -11.63 -6.72 -25.62
C PHE A 235 -11.21 -7.20 -27.02
N PRO A 236 -11.58 -8.43 -27.42
CA PRO A 236 -11.14 -9.03 -28.68
C PRO A 236 -11.66 -8.30 -29.93
N ASP A 237 -12.69 -7.46 -29.78
CA ASP A 237 -13.26 -6.63 -30.83
C ASP A 237 -12.66 -5.22 -30.90
N ALA A 238 -11.66 -4.92 -30.08
CA ALA A 238 -11.02 -3.61 -30.00
C ALA A 238 -9.59 -3.60 -30.58
N GLU A 239 -9.22 -2.49 -31.20
CA GLU A 239 -7.85 -2.21 -31.63
C GLU A 239 -7.02 -1.69 -30.45
N ILE A 240 -5.89 -2.34 -30.17
CA ILE A 240 -4.99 -1.95 -29.08
C ILE A 240 -3.72 -1.31 -29.67
N CYS A 241 -3.55 -0.01 -29.45
CA CYS A 241 -2.41 0.77 -29.93
C CYS A 241 -1.41 0.99 -28.79
N ALA A 242 -0.27 0.33 -28.83
CA ALA A 242 0.85 0.62 -27.93
C ALA A 242 1.68 1.80 -28.46
N VAL A 243 1.86 2.84 -27.64
CA VAL A 243 2.57 4.07 -28.02
C VAL A 243 3.72 4.30 -27.04
N PHE A 244 4.94 4.27 -27.56
CA PHE A 244 6.14 4.51 -26.76
C PHE A 244 7.29 5.04 -27.62
N SER A 245 8.22 5.77 -26.99
CA SER A 245 9.39 6.36 -27.63
C SER A 245 10.59 5.42 -27.77
N ARG A 246 10.51 4.22 -27.18
CA ARG A 246 11.58 3.21 -27.22
C ARG A 246 11.40 2.27 -28.42
N TYR A 247 12.41 1.46 -28.72
CA TYR A 247 12.33 0.44 -29.77
C TYR A 247 11.28 -0.64 -29.48
N GLY A 248 11.03 -0.93 -28.20
CA GLY A 248 10.05 -1.92 -27.76
C GLY A 248 9.84 -1.89 -26.25
N TYR A 249 9.08 -2.85 -25.73
CA TYR A 249 8.91 -3.01 -24.30
C TYR A 249 10.25 -3.35 -23.62
N SER A 250 10.51 -2.69 -22.49
CA SER A 250 11.67 -2.90 -21.64
C SER A 250 11.17 -3.36 -20.27
N PRO A 251 11.62 -4.53 -19.77
CA PRO A 251 11.36 -4.95 -18.40
C PRO A 251 12.05 -4.03 -17.38
#